data_AF-A0A081ND77-F1
#
_entry.id   AF-A0A081ND77-F1
#
_cell.length_a   1.000
_cell.length_b   1.000
_cell.length_c   1.000
_cell.angle_alpha   90.00
_cell.angle_beta   90.00
_cell.angle_gamma   90.00
#
_symmetry.space_group_name_H-M   'P 1'
#
loop_
_entity.id
_entity.type
_entity.pdbx_description
1 polymer ?
#
loop_
_entity_poly.entity_id
_entity_poly.type
_entity_poly.pdbx_seq_one_letter_code
_entity_poly.pdbx_strand_id
1 'polypeptide(L)'
;MKSNIIGYAKPLCIAAAMALTGCATMEGQIQVKPDLYTESKDAYLLDNSKPIELPQNYSTRNYKRLVVATSFFGNEDAGNYEDLPLETVSTIMETEISKLKRFTIVSRNLGQKGKAAEKRFQDIGTTESRNKMRFGKGLNADYGLVAGISAVKEEYDRVDHNELLYVIRVDYQLIDFETDEIIESDSAEGRTVRQIFRLPSGKIIGGFDQSQENEAINQAAINALKVVSNKIGNKLPVGGQVTGFRGNRFQIDRGYENGFMGKQVVTLYMSDMGIDLPLAVGEVTPGAQQSPGKIIRWSNDPDVQDLVADIKADPMFFRKNDIFAVSNAMPLPPEWDNNYKD
;
A
#
# COMPACT_ATOMS: atom_id res chain seq x y z
N MET A 1 -58.27 -60.20 10.11
CA MET A 1 -57.86 -61.26 11.08
C MET A 1 -56.37 -61.13 11.29
N LYS A 2 -55.93 -60.98 12.55
CA LYS A 2 -54.58 -61.27 13.10
C LYS A 2 -53.42 -60.42 12.54
N SER A 3 -52.82 -59.52 13.33
CA SER A 3 -51.80 -59.77 14.38
C SER A 3 -50.50 -60.32 13.76
N ASN A 4 -49.26 -59.96 14.09
CA ASN A 4 -48.68 -59.30 15.25
C ASN A 4 -47.15 -59.16 14.98
N ILE A 5 -46.54 -58.07 15.50
CA ILE A 5 -45.34 -58.02 16.38
C ILE A 5 -43.97 -58.57 15.87
N ILE A 6 -42.92 -57.85 16.33
CA ILE A 6 -41.50 -58.22 16.60
C ILE A 6 -40.55 -57.85 15.45
N GLY A 7 -39.42 -57.14 15.60
CA GLY A 7 -38.68 -56.59 16.74
C GLY A 7 -37.20 -56.44 16.33
N TYR A 8 -36.57 -55.33 16.76
CA TYR A 8 -35.12 -55.05 16.93
C TYR A 8 -34.08 -55.43 15.85
N ALA A 9 -33.34 -54.42 15.35
CA ALA A 9 -31.88 -54.27 15.53
C ALA A 9 -31.30 -53.11 14.67
N LYS A 10 -30.54 -52.21 15.30
CA LYS A 10 -29.62 -51.26 14.61
C LYS A 10 -28.28 -51.94 14.35
N PRO A 11 -27.60 -51.59 13.24
CA PRO A 11 -26.24 -51.02 13.33
C PRO A 11 -26.14 -49.77 12.41
N LEU A 12 -25.76 -48.59 12.89
CA LEU A 12 -24.40 -48.05 13.11
C LEU A 12 -23.55 -47.91 11.83
N CYS A 13 -23.28 -46.64 11.47
CA CYS A 13 -22.26 -46.10 10.55
C CYS A 13 -22.37 -46.52 9.06
N ILE A 14 -22.39 -45.61 8.09
CA ILE A 14 -21.35 -44.63 7.75
C ILE A 14 -22.02 -43.37 7.17
N ALA A 15 -21.90 -42.23 7.85
CA ALA A 15 -22.22 -40.93 7.29
C ALA A 15 -20.92 -40.35 6.68
N ALA A 16 -20.94 -40.14 5.37
CA ALA A 16 -19.89 -39.45 4.65
C ALA A 16 -19.84 -37.98 5.09
N ALA A 17 -18.84 -37.63 5.90
CA ALA A 17 -18.49 -36.25 6.20
C ALA A 17 -17.66 -35.70 5.03
N MET A 18 -18.32 -35.14 4.01
CA MET A 18 -17.69 -34.16 3.14
C MET A 18 -17.58 -32.86 3.94
N ALA A 19 -16.39 -32.58 4.45
CA ALA A 19 -16.05 -31.30 5.06
C ALA A 19 -16.00 -30.22 3.96
N LEU A 20 -17.15 -29.56 3.76
CA LEU A 20 -17.21 -28.19 3.24
C LEU A 20 -16.59 -27.28 4.30
N THR A 21 -15.36 -26.83 4.08
CA THR A 21 -14.77 -25.75 4.85
C THR A 21 -14.31 -24.65 3.90
N GLY A 22 -15.01 -23.53 3.91
CA GLY A 22 -14.36 -22.23 3.85
C GLY A 22 -14.61 -21.34 2.63
N CYS A 23 -15.87 -21.09 2.26
CA CYS A 23 -16.26 -19.78 1.75
C CYS A 23 -17.29 -19.21 2.71
N ALA A 24 -16.83 -18.54 3.76
CA ALA A 24 -17.68 -17.66 4.54
C ALA A 24 -17.84 -16.37 3.72
N THR A 25 -18.85 -16.36 2.86
CA THR A 25 -19.43 -15.12 2.32
C THR A 25 -19.95 -14.31 3.50
N MET A 26 -19.27 -13.19 3.81
CA MET A 26 -19.80 -12.19 4.72
C MET A 26 -20.91 -11.43 4.00
N GLU A 27 -22.15 -11.88 4.13
CA GLU A 27 -23.32 -11.10 3.72
C GLU A 27 -23.56 -9.97 4.74
N GLY A 28 -23.53 -8.72 4.25
CA GLY A 28 -24.24 -7.59 4.87
C GLY A 28 -23.44 -6.59 5.70
N GLN A 29 -22.13 -6.75 5.90
CA GLN A 29 -21.32 -5.69 6.52
C GLN A 29 -20.66 -4.83 5.44
N ILE A 30 -20.98 -3.53 5.43
CA ILE A 30 -20.30 -2.57 4.56
C ILE A 30 -18.82 -2.54 4.97
N GLN A 31 -17.92 -2.93 4.07
CA GLN A 31 -16.49 -2.93 4.32
C GLN A 31 -15.98 -1.48 4.43
N VAL A 32 -15.77 -1.00 5.66
CA VAL A 32 -15.29 0.37 5.94
C VAL A 32 -13.76 0.44 5.95
N LYS A 33 -13.09 -0.62 6.40
CA LYS A 33 -11.63 -0.68 6.44
C LYS A 33 -11.09 -1.19 5.09
N PRO A 34 -10.13 -0.48 4.48
CA PRO A 34 -9.54 -0.90 3.22
C PRO A 34 -8.79 -2.23 3.38
N ASP A 35 -8.88 -3.09 2.35
CA ASP A 35 -8.04 -4.27 2.27
C ASP A 35 -6.65 -3.87 1.78
N LEU A 36 -5.62 -4.08 2.61
CA LEU A 36 -4.25 -3.68 2.34
C LEU A 36 -3.37 -4.93 2.32
N TYR A 37 -2.71 -5.17 1.20
CA TYR A 37 -1.78 -6.28 1.08
C TYR A 37 -0.46 -5.94 1.77
N THR A 38 -0.14 -6.73 2.80
CA THR A 38 1.07 -6.59 3.59
C THR A 38 1.65 -7.96 3.88
N GLU A 39 2.97 -8.03 4.01
CA GLU A 39 3.64 -9.26 4.42
C GLU A 39 4.31 -9.07 5.76
N SER A 40 3.93 -9.92 6.72
CA SER A 40 4.57 -10.00 8.02
C SER A 40 5.60 -11.13 8.04
N LYS A 41 6.60 -10.97 8.90
CA LYS A 41 7.58 -12.00 9.21
C LYS A 41 6.94 -13.30 9.70
N ASP A 42 5.87 -13.19 10.49
CA ASP A 42 5.20 -14.33 11.10
C ASP A 42 4.58 -15.26 10.05
N ALA A 43 4.16 -14.71 8.90
CA ALA A 43 3.68 -15.51 7.77
C ALA A 43 4.72 -16.53 7.28
N TYR A 44 6.02 -16.17 7.30
CA TYR A 44 7.10 -17.06 6.85
C TYR A 44 7.67 -17.95 7.97
N LEU A 45 7.38 -17.64 9.23
CA LEU A 45 7.80 -18.45 10.38
C LEU A 45 6.78 -19.53 10.75
N LEU A 46 5.49 -19.22 10.61
CA LEU A 46 4.39 -20.11 10.97
C LEU A 46 4.02 -21.06 9.84
N ASP A 47 4.11 -20.60 8.59
CA ASP A 47 3.81 -21.39 7.41
C ASP A 47 5.09 -21.75 6.63
N ASN A 48 5.64 -22.93 6.94
CA ASN A 48 6.81 -23.47 6.22
C ASN A 48 6.49 -23.87 4.77
N SER A 49 5.22 -23.93 4.37
CA SER A 49 4.80 -24.33 3.02
C SER A 49 4.73 -23.17 2.04
N LYS A 50 4.71 -21.92 2.52
CA LYS A 50 4.73 -20.74 1.65
C LYS A 50 6.00 -20.75 0.79
N PRO A 51 5.90 -20.67 -0.55
CA PRO A 51 7.09 -20.61 -1.41
C PRO A 51 7.83 -19.28 -1.25
N ILE A 52 9.14 -19.28 -1.52
CA ILE A 52 9.93 -18.04 -1.60
C ILE A 52 9.93 -17.62 -3.05
N GLU A 53 9.15 -16.60 -3.37
CA GLU A 53 8.99 -16.10 -4.74
C GLU A 53 9.44 -14.65 -4.84
N LEU A 54 9.68 -14.22 -6.08
CA LEU A 54 9.99 -12.84 -6.39
C LEU A 54 8.69 -12.06 -6.63
N PRO A 55 8.58 -10.84 -6.08
CA PRO A 55 7.39 -10.01 -6.26
C PRO A 55 7.26 -9.59 -7.73
N GLN A 56 6.04 -9.32 -8.19
CA GLN A 56 5.81 -8.87 -9.56
C GLN A 56 6.56 -7.56 -9.86
N ASN A 57 6.99 -7.40 -11.12
CA ASN A 57 7.66 -6.19 -11.63
C ASN A 57 8.94 -5.78 -10.87
N TYR A 58 9.59 -6.71 -10.17
CA TYR A 58 10.93 -6.46 -9.65
C TYR A 58 11.89 -6.17 -10.80
N SER A 59 12.71 -5.14 -10.62
CA SER A 59 13.74 -4.79 -11.59
C SER A 59 14.84 -4.01 -10.89
N THR A 60 16.09 -4.34 -11.20
CA THR A 60 17.27 -3.61 -10.70
C THR A 60 17.25 -2.13 -11.10
N ARG A 61 16.53 -1.76 -12.17
CA ARG A 61 16.31 -0.37 -12.59
C ARG A 61 15.31 0.37 -11.70
N ASN A 62 14.32 -0.33 -11.15
CA ASN A 62 13.22 0.22 -10.35
C ASN A 62 13.52 0.30 -8.84
N TYR A 63 14.76 -0.02 -8.43
CA TYR A 63 15.21 0.01 -7.04
C TYR A 63 15.49 1.41 -6.46
N LYS A 64 15.27 2.46 -7.26
CA LYS A 64 15.37 3.85 -6.83
C LYS A 64 13.99 4.39 -6.45
N ARG A 65 13.96 5.51 -5.71
CA ARG A 65 12.72 6.26 -5.53
C ARG A 65 12.23 6.77 -6.86
N LEU A 66 10.94 6.60 -7.10
CA LEU A 66 10.29 7.07 -8.31
C LEU A 66 9.95 8.54 -8.12
N VAL A 67 10.37 9.40 -9.04
CA VAL A 67 10.00 10.82 -9.00
C VAL A 67 8.68 10.96 -9.73
N VAL A 68 7.64 11.34 -9.00
CA VAL A 68 6.27 11.35 -9.49
C VAL A 68 5.72 12.77 -9.42
N ALA A 69 5.19 13.27 -10.53
CA ALA A 69 4.31 14.43 -10.55
C ALA A 69 2.87 13.96 -10.37
N THR A 70 2.18 14.54 -9.40
CA THR A 70 0.78 14.22 -9.11
C THR A 70 -0.16 15.22 -9.78
N SER A 71 -1.23 14.73 -10.39
CA SER A 71 -2.32 15.54 -10.91
C SER A 71 -3.65 14.87 -10.58
N PHE A 72 -4.45 15.55 -9.78
CA PHE A 72 -5.76 15.06 -9.33
C PHE A 72 -6.84 15.97 -9.88
N PHE A 73 -7.89 15.39 -10.45
CA PHE A 73 -9.05 16.13 -10.96
C PHE A 73 -10.36 15.48 -10.51
N GLY A 74 -11.42 16.28 -10.43
CA GLY A 74 -12.76 15.76 -10.14
C GLY A 74 -13.33 15.09 -11.37
N ASN A 75 -13.96 13.93 -11.20
CA ASN A 75 -14.71 13.26 -12.26
C ASN A 75 -16.21 13.53 -12.06
N GLU A 76 -16.80 14.34 -12.96
CA GLU A 76 -18.20 14.78 -12.87
C GLU A 76 -19.21 13.67 -13.22
N ASP A 77 -18.76 12.56 -13.82
CA ASP A 77 -19.64 11.50 -14.32
C ASP A 77 -20.26 10.61 -13.22
N ALA A 78 -19.84 10.77 -11.96
CA ALA A 78 -20.26 9.92 -10.84
C ALA A 78 -21.37 10.52 -9.97
N GLY A 79 -22.40 11.11 -10.56
CA GLY A 79 -23.73 11.24 -9.96
C GLY A 79 -23.93 11.91 -8.59
N ASN A 80 -22.92 12.44 -7.89
CA ASN A 80 -23.11 13.01 -6.55
C ASN A 80 -22.09 14.10 -6.18
N TYR A 81 -22.66 15.23 -5.74
CA TYR A 81 -22.09 16.48 -5.19
C TYR A 81 -21.50 17.52 -6.16
N GLU A 82 -22.11 18.72 -6.16
CA GLU A 82 -21.47 20.00 -6.48
C GLU A 82 -20.67 20.46 -5.25
N ASP A 83 -19.38 20.80 -5.43
CA ASP A 83 -18.42 21.25 -4.40
C ASP A 83 -17.79 20.18 -3.48
N LEU A 84 -17.22 19.12 -4.06
CA LEU A 84 -16.06 18.50 -3.40
C LEU A 84 -14.94 19.55 -3.29
N PRO A 85 -14.33 19.76 -2.11
CA PRO A 85 -13.14 20.60 -2.00
C PRO A 85 -11.94 19.85 -2.59
N LEU A 86 -11.92 19.73 -3.92
CA LEU A 86 -10.97 18.95 -4.70
C LEU A 86 -9.52 19.36 -4.40
N GLU A 87 -9.29 20.65 -4.13
CA GLU A 87 -7.98 21.15 -3.71
C GLU A 87 -7.53 20.58 -2.35
N THR A 88 -8.45 20.49 -1.39
CA THR A 88 -8.20 19.90 -0.06
C THR A 88 -7.95 18.40 -0.19
N VAL A 89 -8.79 17.70 -0.94
CA VAL A 89 -8.64 16.26 -1.17
C VAL A 89 -7.33 15.98 -1.89
N SER A 90 -7.01 16.71 -2.97
CA SER A 90 -5.74 16.62 -3.69
C SER A 90 -4.53 16.88 -2.79
N THR A 91 -4.62 17.85 -1.87
CA THR A 91 -3.55 18.14 -0.91
C THR A 91 -3.33 16.98 0.05
N ILE A 92 -4.43 16.39 0.55
CA ILE A 92 -4.39 15.21 1.41
C ILE A 92 -3.78 14.03 0.62
N MET A 93 -4.14 13.88 -0.67
CA MET A 93 -3.55 12.87 -1.56
C MET A 93 -2.03 13.03 -1.69
N GLU A 94 -1.56 14.24 -2.02
CA GLU A 94 -0.12 14.55 -2.12
C GLU A 94 0.61 14.22 -0.80
N THR A 95 -0.01 14.58 0.33
CA THR A 95 0.55 14.35 1.66
C THR A 95 0.66 12.87 1.99
N GLU A 96 -0.41 12.09 1.80
CA GLU A 96 -0.42 10.66 2.14
C GLU A 96 0.54 9.85 1.25
N ILE A 97 0.57 10.13 -0.06
CA ILE A 97 1.51 9.44 -0.95
C ILE A 97 2.96 9.77 -0.58
N SER A 98 3.25 10.99 -0.11
CA SER A 98 4.60 11.37 0.33
C SER A 98 5.08 10.60 1.58
N LYS A 99 4.16 10.10 2.42
CA LYS A 99 4.47 9.34 3.63
C LYS A 99 5.05 7.96 3.34
N LEU A 100 4.70 7.39 2.19
CA LEU A 100 5.16 6.07 1.76
C LEU A 100 6.67 6.00 1.49
N LYS A 101 7.34 7.16 1.36
CA LYS A 101 8.77 7.33 1.03
C LYS A 101 9.27 6.64 -0.23
N ARG A 102 8.46 5.80 -0.88
CA ARG A 102 8.71 5.20 -2.20
C ARG A 102 8.79 6.25 -3.30
N PHE A 103 7.93 7.25 -3.22
CA PHE A 103 7.79 8.30 -4.22
C PHE A 103 8.46 9.58 -3.75
N THR A 104 9.14 10.26 -4.67
CA THR A 104 9.53 11.66 -4.52
C THR A 104 8.48 12.49 -5.24
N ILE A 105 7.57 13.09 -4.46
CA ILE A 105 6.45 13.84 -5.02
C ILE A 105 6.93 15.23 -5.42
N VAL A 106 6.83 15.53 -6.72
CA VAL A 106 7.03 16.87 -7.25
C VAL A 106 5.67 17.57 -7.20
N SER A 107 5.41 18.27 -6.10
CA SER A 107 4.16 19.03 -5.94
C SER A 107 4.07 20.12 -7.02
N ARG A 108 2.99 20.06 -7.80
CA ARG A 108 2.64 21.07 -8.81
C ARG A 108 1.59 22.06 -8.31
N ASN A 109 1.00 21.80 -7.14
CA ASN A 109 -0.02 22.64 -6.51
C ASN A 109 0.57 23.49 -5.36
N LEU A 110 0.44 23.04 -4.12
CA LEU A 110 0.90 23.77 -2.92
C LEU A 110 2.38 24.10 -2.96
N GLY A 111 3.21 23.20 -3.51
CA GLY A 111 4.63 23.45 -3.72
C GLY A 111 4.86 24.74 -4.49
N GLN A 112 4.16 24.93 -5.61
CA GLN A 112 4.29 26.13 -6.46
C GLN A 112 3.77 27.40 -5.76
N LYS A 113 2.67 27.30 -5.00
CA LYS A 113 2.17 28.41 -4.18
C LYS A 113 3.20 28.85 -3.15
N GLY A 114 3.87 27.89 -2.48
CA GLY A 114 4.97 28.15 -1.55
C GLY A 114 6.19 28.78 -2.23
N LYS A 115 6.60 28.28 -3.41
CA LYS A 115 7.70 28.87 -4.21
C LYS A 115 7.40 30.32 -4.59
N ALA A 116 6.16 30.60 -4.99
CA ALA A 116 5.74 31.94 -5.36
C ALA A 116 5.72 32.89 -4.15
N ALA A 117 5.27 32.43 -2.98
CA ALA A 117 5.28 33.21 -1.76
C ALA A 117 6.72 33.55 -1.31
N GLU A 118 7.62 32.55 -1.30
CA GLU A 118 9.02 32.74 -0.96
C GLU A 118 9.72 33.70 -1.94
N LYS A 119 9.40 33.60 -3.24
CA LYS A 119 9.92 34.54 -4.24
C LYS A 119 9.46 35.98 -3.97
N ARG A 120 8.18 36.18 -3.67
CA ARG A 120 7.65 37.50 -3.29
C ARG A 120 8.37 38.04 -2.05
N PHE A 121 8.65 37.20 -1.07
CA PHE A 121 9.42 37.58 0.10
C PHE A 121 10.85 37.99 -0.27
N GLN A 122 11.50 37.27 -1.19
CA GLN A 122 12.82 37.62 -1.68
C GLN A 122 12.86 38.91 -2.50
N ASP A 123 11.77 39.22 -3.21
CA ASP A 123 11.63 40.44 -3.99
C ASP A 123 11.47 41.69 -3.10
N ILE A 124 11.07 41.53 -1.82
CA ILE A 124 11.06 42.59 -0.81
C ILE A 124 12.50 42.97 -0.37
N GLY A 125 13.51 42.20 -0.79
CA GLY A 125 14.93 42.59 -0.69
C GLY A 125 15.60 42.34 0.66
N THR A 126 14.93 41.65 1.58
CA THR A 126 15.43 41.34 2.94
C THR A 126 16.32 40.09 3.02
N THR A 127 16.52 39.37 1.91
CA THR A 127 17.22 38.08 1.87
C THR A 127 18.59 38.17 1.19
N GLU A 128 19.59 37.56 1.82
CA GLU A 128 20.96 37.51 1.31
C GLU A 128 21.05 36.76 -0.04
N SER A 129 21.84 37.29 -0.96
CA SER A 129 21.98 36.75 -2.33
C SER A 129 22.50 35.30 -2.40
N ARG A 130 23.14 34.79 -1.34
CA ARG A 130 23.63 33.40 -1.27
C ARG A 130 22.49 32.37 -1.09
N ASN A 131 21.40 32.75 -0.42
CA ASN A 131 20.26 31.87 -0.11
C ASN A 131 19.02 32.15 -0.99
N LYS A 132 19.18 32.93 -2.08
CA LYS A 132 18.08 33.21 -3.00
C LYS A 132 17.59 31.95 -3.69
N MET A 133 16.28 31.78 -3.65
CA MET A 133 15.57 30.76 -4.38
C MET A 133 15.66 31.03 -5.88
N ARG A 134 15.94 30.00 -6.67
CA ARG A 134 16.03 30.09 -8.13
C ARG A 134 14.90 29.32 -8.77
N PHE A 135 14.07 30.01 -9.56
CA PHE A 135 13.12 29.35 -10.46
C PHE A 135 13.86 28.56 -11.55
N GLY A 136 13.31 27.41 -11.95
CA GLY A 136 13.86 26.58 -13.04
C GLY A 136 14.85 25.48 -12.64
N LYS A 137 15.29 25.40 -11.37
CA LYS A 137 16.06 24.25 -10.83
C LYS A 137 15.16 23.20 -10.15
N GLY A 138 14.00 22.93 -10.74
CA GLY A 138 13.08 21.90 -10.23
C GLY A 138 13.62 20.51 -10.57
N LEU A 139 13.29 19.52 -9.74
CA LEU A 139 13.43 18.13 -10.15
C LEU A 139 12.42 17.87 -11.28
N ASN A 140 12.86 17.27 -12.38
CA ASN A 140 11.95 16.74 -13.38
C ASN A 140 11.34 15.46 -12.81
N ALA A 141 10.04 15.28 -13.02
CA ALA A 141 9.38 14.02 -12.71
C ALA A 141 9.60 13.06 -13.87
N ASP A 142 9.88 11.81 -13.54
CA ASP A 142 10.01 10.73 -14.52
C ASP A 142 8.61 10.13 -14.79
N TYR A 143 7.75 10.13 -13.78
CA TYR A 143 6.39 9.57 -13.87
C TYR A 143 5.31 10.61 -13.55
N GLY A 144 4.15 10.44 -14.17
CA GLY A 144 2.90 11.15 -13.86
C GLY A 144 1.93 10.22 -13.14
N LEU A 145 1.56 10.55 -11.91
CA LEU A 145 0.40 9.93 -11.26
C LEU A 145 -0.81 10.85 -11.47
N VAL A 146 -1.69 10.41 -12.36
CA VAL A 146 -2.91 11.10 -12.74
C VAL A 146 -4.08 10.36 -12.11
N ALA A 147 -4.99 11.06 -11.44
CA ALA A 147 -6.17 10.40 -10.88
C ALA A 147 -7.43 11.25 -10.92
N GLY A 148 -8.52 10.61 -11.32
CA GLY A 148 -9.89 11.12 -11.25
C GLY A 148 -10.52 10.73 -9.93
N ILE A 149 -11.10 11.72 -9.24
CA ILE A 149 -11.75 11.52 -7.93
C ILE A 149 -13.25 11.72 -8.12
N SER A 150 -14.02 10.74 -7.66
CA SER A 150 -15.48 10.81 -7.57
C SER A 150 -15.94 10.56 -6.13
N ALA A 151 -17.03 11.19 -5.73
CA ALA A 151 -17.66 10.94 -4.43
C ALA A 151 -19.11 10.52 -4.61
N VAL A 152 -19.55 9.58 -3.79
CA VAL A 152 -20.93 9.11 -3.73
C VAL A 152 -21.36 9.15 -2.27
N LYS A 153 -22.57 9.68 -2.03
CA LYS A 153 -23.22 9.64 -0.72
C LYS A 153 -24.43 8.73 -0.83
N GLU A 154 -24.47 7.72 0.02
CA GLU A 154 -25.61 6.80 0.13
C GLU A 154 -26.20 6.93 1.53
N GLU A 155 -27.52 6.92 1.63
CA GLU A 155 -28.24 6.91 2.91
C GLU A 155 -28.99 5.59 3.03
N TYR A 156 -28.75 4.87 4.14
CA TYR A 156 -29.41 3.62 4.47
C TYR A 156 -30.26 3.82 5.72
N ASP A 157 -31.58 3.68 5.58
CA ASP A 157 -32.49 3.67 6.72
C ASP A 157 -32.39 2.32 7.45
N ARG A 158 -31.97 2.35 8.73
CA ARG A 158 -32.10 1.21 9.65
C ARG A 158 -33.30 1.46 10.57
N VAL A 159 -33.71 0.42 11.29
CA VAL A 159 -34.89 0.45 12.15
C VAL A 159 -34.71 1.40 13.35
N ASP A 160 -33.47 1.60 13.79
CA ASP A 160 -33.09 2.34 14.99
C ASP A 160 -32.27 3.61 14.71
N HIS A 161 -31.63 3.73 13.54
CA HIS A 161 -30.84 4.88 13.11
C HIS A 161 -30.75 4.95 11.57
N ASN A 162 -30.27 6.06 11.02
CA ASN A 162 -29.90 6.12 9.60
C ASN A 162 -28.37 6.08 9.48
N GLU A 163 -27.86 5.33 8.51
CA GLU A 163 -26.45 5.27 8.18
C GLU A 163 -26.19 6.12 6.93
N LEU A 164 -25.32 7.12 7.06
CA LEU A 164 -24.76 7.88 5.95
C LEU A 164 -23.43 7.22 5.55
N LEU A 165 -23.38 6.70 4.32
CA LEU A 165 -22.18 6.14 3.73
C LEU A 165 -21.59 7.17 2.75
N TYR A 166 -20.34 7.55 3.01
CA TYR A 166 -19.52 8.34 2.10
C TYR A 166 -18.55 7.41 1.39
N VAL A 167 -18.60 7.38 0.07
CA VAL A 167 -17.71 6.60 -0.80
C VAL A 167 -16.90 7.55 -1.64
N ILE A 168 -15.58 7.47 -1.54
CA ILE A 168 -14.65 8.16 -2.44
C ILE A 168 -14.04 7.10 -3.34
N ARG A 169 -14.23 7.28 -4.65
CA ARG A 169 -13.61 6.44 -5.67
C ARG A 169 -12.51 7.23 -6.37
N VAL A 170 -11.37 6.59 -6.51
CA VAL A 170 -10.16 7.15 -7.12
C VAL A 170 -9.76 6.23 -8.26
N ASP A 171 -9.94 6.70 -9.48
CA ASP A 171 -9.44 6.03 -10.68
C ASP A 171 -8.08 6.66 -11.01
N TYR A 172 -7.00 5.87 -10.96
CA TYR A 172 -5.63 6.37 -11.07
C TYR A 172 -4.86 5.69 -12.20
N GLN A 173 -3.90 6.44 -12.74
CA GLN A 173 -2.99 6.01 -13.80
C GLN A 173 -1.59 6.49 -13.47
N LEU A 174 -0.61 5.58 -13.54
CA LEU A 174 0.81 5.88 -13.49
C LEU A 174 1.37 5.83 -14.91
N ILE A 175 1.85 6.96 -15.38
CA ILE A 175 2.34 7.17 -16.75
C ILE A 175 3.84 7.46 -16.71
N ASP A 176 4.62 6.83 -17.58
CA ASP A 176 6.00 7.23 -17.83
C ASP A 176 6.04 8.43 -18.78
N PHE A 177 6.65 9.55 -18.38
CA PHE A 177 6.71 10.74 -19.23
C PHE A 177 7.72 10.65 -20.36
N GLU A 178 8.66 9.70 -20.33
CA GLU A 178 9.62 9.50 -21.41
C GLU A 178 8.99 8.72 -22.57
N THR A 179 8.17 7.71 -22.26
CA THR A 179 7.60 6.79 -23.27
C THR A 179 6.10 6.99 -23.51
N ASP A 180 5.43 7.81 -22.69
CA ASP A 180 3.96 7.94 -22.62
C ASP A 180 3.24 6.60 -22.33
N GLU A 181 3.95 5.61 -21.79
CA GLU A 181 3.38 4.31 -21.44
C GLU A 181 2.63 4.38 -20.11
N ILE A 182 1.40 3.83 -20.09
CA ILE A 182 0.64 3.61 -18.86
C ILE A 182 1.19 2.35 -18.19
N ILE A 183 1.97 2.53 -17.13
CA ILE A 183 2.59 1.44 -16.36
C ILE A 183 1.54 0.69 -15.54
N GLU A 184 0.64 1.44 -14.91
CA GLU A 184 -0.42 0.90 -14.06
C GLU A 184 -1.65 1.79 -14.20
N SER A 185 -2.82 1.15 -14.29
CA SER A 185 -4.12 1.82 -14.24
C SER A 185 -5.06 0.95 -13.43
N ASP A 186 -5.67 1.52 -12.40
CA ASP A 186 -6.62 0.80 -11.56
C ASP A 186 -7.54 1.79 -10.84
N SER A 187 -8.52 1.27 -10.12
CA SER A 187 -9.43 2.01 -9.27
C SER A 187 -9.29 1.58 -7.81
N ALA A 188 -9.60 2.50 -6.90
CA ALA A 188 -9.64 2.24 -5.48
C ALA A 188 -10.84 2.96 -4.86
N GLU A 189 -11.46 2.33 -3.88
CA GLU A 189 -12.56 2.90 -3.13
C GLU A 189 -12.19 3.03 -1.66
N GLY A 190 -12.55 4.16 -1.08
CA GLY A 190 -12.49 4.41 0.35
C GLY A 190 -13.88 4.72 0.87
N ARG A 191 -14.25 4.08 1.96
CA ARG A 191 -15.59 4.18 2.54
C ARG A 191 -15.51 4.74 3.95
N THR A 192 -16.52 5.48 4.36
CA THR A 192 -16.69 5.97 5.73
C THR A 192 -18.17 6.01 6.07
N VAL A 193 -18.52 5.42 7.21
CA VAL A 193 -19.91 5.37 7.71
C VAL A 193 -20.07 6.38 8.84
N ARG A 194 -21.21 7.06 8.86
CA ARG A 194 -21.65 7.94 9.94
C ARG A 194 -23.09 7.62 10.29
N GLN A 195 -23.43 7.69 11.58
CA GLN A 195 -24.77 7.40 12.06
C GLN A 195 -25.48 8.70 12.44
N ILE A 196 -26.73 8.84 12.00
CA ILE A 196 -27.63 9.93 12.40
C ILE A 196 -28.91 9.33 12.97
N PHE A 197 -29.47 10.00 13.98
CA PHE A 197 -30.74 9.63 14.57
C PHE A 197 -31.81 10.63 14.13
N ARG A 198 -32.79 10.16 13.35
CA ARG A 198 -33.94 10.97 12.92
C ARG A 198 -35.19 10.56 13.69
N LEU A 199 -35.99 11.56 14.06
CA LEU A 199 -37.37 11.31 14.47
C LEU A 199 -38.22 10.93 13.24
N PRO A 200 -39.38 10.27 13.44
CA PRO A 200 -40.38 10.07 12.39
C PRO A 200 -40.86 11.37 11.72
N SER A 201 -40.64 12.53 12.35
CA SER A 201 -40.91 13.86 11.81
C SER A 201 -39.85 14.38 10.83
N GLY A 202 -38.79 13.59 10.55
CA GLY A 202 -37.66 13.97 9.71
C GLY A 202 -36.62 14.87 10.41
N LYS A 203 -36.88 15.28 11.66
CA LYS A 203 -35.95 16.11 12.43
C LYS A 203 -34.80 15.25 12.98
N ILE A 204 -33.57 15.64 12.67
CA ILE A 204 -32.35 15.06 13.25
C ILE A 204 -32.28 15.46 14.73
N ILE A 205 -32.19 14.46 15.62
CA ILE A 205 -32.19 14.64 17.08
C ILE A 205 -30.84 14.34 17.73
N GLY A 206 -29.91 13.74 16.99
CA GLY A 206 -28.57 13.45 17.45
C GLY A 206 -27.78 12.64 16.43
N GLY A 207 -26.49 12.45 16.70
CA GLY A 207 -25.56 11.78 15.78
C GLY A 207 -24.69 12.77 15.00
N PHE A 208 -24.20 12.33 13.85
CA PHE A 208 -23.31 13.09 12.98
C PHE A 208 -23.96 14.38 12.48
N ASP A 209 -23.25 15.51 12.63
CA ASP A 209 -23.71 16.83 12.18
C ASP A 209 -23.21 17.12 10.76
N GLN A 210 -23.99 17.87 10.00
CA GLN A 210 -23.66 18.26 8.63
C GLN A 210 -22.42 19.17 8.57
N SER A 211 -22.10 19.87 9.66
CA SER A 211 -20.84 20.61 9.82
C SER A 211 -19.58 19.73 9.79
N GLN A 212 -19.71 18.42 10.05
CA GLN A 212 -18.63 17.43 10.04
C GLN A 212 -18.55 16.65 8.72
N GLU A 213 -19.41 16.94 7.73
CA GLU A 213 -19.47 16.23 6.45
C GLU A 213 -18.10 16.21 5.73
N ASN A 214 -17.38 17.33 5.77
CA ASN A 214 -16.02 17.45 5.23
C ASN A 214 -15.03 16.49 5.90
N GLU A 215 -15.17 16.21 7.20
CA GLU A 215 -14.30 15.28 7.92
C GLU A 215 -14.54 13.83 7.49
N ALA A 216 -15.81 13.45 7.30
CA ALA A 216 -16.15 12.11 6.80
C ALA A 216 -15.66 11.89 5.36
N ILE A 217 -15.78 12.90 4.50
CA ILE A 217 -15.24 12.89 3.13
C ILE A 217 -13.71 12.75 3.16
N ASN A 218 -13.03 13.51 4.03
CA ASN A 218 -11.58 13.41 4.18
C ASN A 218 -11.15 12.02 4.67
N GLN A 219 -11.88 11.42 5.61
CA GLN A 219 -11.59 10.07 6.09
C GLN A 219 -11.79 9.02 4.99
N ALA A 220 -12.86 9.13 4.19
CA ALA A 220 -13.10 8.26 3.05
C ALA A 220 -11.99 8.40 1.99
N ALA A 221 -11.58 9.64 1.67
CA ALA A 221 -10.48 9.90 0.75
C ALA A 221 -9.16 9.30 1.24
N ILE A 222 -8.85 9.43 2.53
CA ILE A 222 -7.66 8.82 3.13
C ILE A 222 -7.71 7.29 3.03
N ASN A 223 -8.87 6.67 3.26
CA ASN A 223 -9.01 5.23 3.10
C ASN A 223 -8.80 4.78 1.65
N ALA A 224 -9.34 5.51 0.67
CA ALA A 224 -9.11 5.23 -0.75
C ALA A 224 -7.62 5.33 -1.11
N LEU A 225 -6.97 6.36 -0.59
CA LEU A 225 -5.54 6.60 -0.79
C LEU A 225 -4.66 5.51 -0.20
N LYS A 226 -4.99 4.99 0.98
CA LYS A 226 -4.26 3.86 1.56
C LYS A 226 -4.24 2.67 0.59
N VAL A 227 -5.36 2.41 -0.08
CA VAL A 227 -5.47 1.34 -1.09
C VAL A 227 -4.65 1.67 -2.34
N VAL A 228 -4.81 2.86 -2.93
CA VAL A 228 -4.01 3.28 -4.11
C VAL A 228 -2.52 3.16 -3.83
N SER A 229 -2.10 3.73 -2.70
CA SER A 229 -0.73 3.72 -2.21
C SER A 229 -0.17 2.30 -2.07
N ASN A 230 -0.94 1.40 -1.44
CA ASN A 230 -0.55 0.01 -1.25
C ASN A 230 -0.46 -0.73 -2.59
N LYS A 231 -1.42 -0.52 -3.51
CA LYS A 231 -1.40 -1.13 -4.85
C LYS A 231 -0.16 -0.70 -5.65
N ILE A 232 0.10 0.60 -5.78
CA ILE A 232 1.26 1.11 -6.53
C ILE A 232 2.57 0.66 -5.87
N GLY A 233 2.66 0.74 -4.54
CA GLY A 233 3.86 0.32 -3.81
C GLY A 233 4.18 -1.16 -3.97
N ASN A 234 3.17 -2.02 -3.99
CA ASN A 234 3.33 -3.47 -4.22
C ASN A 234 3.65 -3.80 -5.69
N LYS A 235 3.09 -3.03 -6.64
CA LYS A 235 3.37 -3.17 -8.07
C LYS A 235 4.76 -2.73 -8.47
N LEU A 236 5.39 -1.84 -7.71
CA LEU A 236 6.73 -1.33 -7.98
C LEU A 236 7.60 -1.54 -6.73
N PRO A 237 8.08 -2.77 -6.49
CA PRO A 237 8.79 -3.10 -5.27
C PRO A 237 10.14 -2.37 -5.18
N VAL A 238 10.56 -2.04 -3.96
CA VAL A 238 11.88 -1.44 -3.68
C VAL A 238 12.89 -2.56 -3.58
N GLY A 239 14.11 -2.32 -4.05
CA GLY A 239 15.19 -3.26 -3.83
C GLY A 239 16.53 -2.57 -3.67
N GLY A 240 17.58 -3.37 -3.59
CA GLY A 240 18.96 -2.92 -3.53
C GLY A 240 19.93 -4.08 -3.63
N GLN A 241 21.20 -3.78 -3.79
CA GLN A 241 22.26 -4.78 -3.83
C GLN A 241 22.72 -5.12 -2.42
N VAL A 242 22.97 -6.39 -2.17
CA VAL A 242 23.53 -6.87 -0.91
C VAL A 242 25.03 -6.58 -0.91
N THR A 243 25.47 -5.74 0.04
CA THR A 243 26.86 -5.26 0.16
C THR A 243 27.66 -5.94 1.25
N GLY A 244 27.00 -6.78 2.05
CA GLY A 244 27.66 -7.48 3.14
C GLY A 244 26.82 -8.64 3.60
N PHE A 245 27.51 -9.72 3.97
CA PHE A 245 26.90 -10.93 4.49
C PHE A 245 27.69 -11.44 5.69
N ARG A 246 27.02 -11.79 6.78
CA ARG A 246 27.64 -12.36 7.98
C ARG A 246 26.67 -13.26 8.74
N GLY A 247 26.85 -14.57 8.62
CA GLY A 247 25.94 -15.55 9.21
C GLY A 247 24.53 -15.36 8.66
N ASN A 248 23.53 -15.13 9.52
CA ASN A 248 22.16 -14.85 9.08
C ASN A 248 21.86 -13.34 8.95
N ARG A 249 22.88 -12.48 8.94
CA ARG A 249 22.72 -11.02 8.75
C ARG A 249 23.26 -10.61 7.40
N PHE A 250 22.61 -9.65 6.78
CA PHE A 250 23.04 -9.06 5.52
C PHE A 250 22.88 -7.53 5.56
N GLN A 251 23.50 -6.84 4.61
CA GLN A 251 23.43 -5.38 4.48
C GLN A 251 23.02 -5.04 3.04
N ILE A 252 22.07 -4.12 2.86
CA ILE A 252 21.67 -3.59 1.55
C ILE A 252 22.23 -2.17 1.38
N ASP A 253 22.66 -1.83 0.17
CA ASP A 253 23.13 -0.48 -0.22
C ASP A 253 22.02 0.59 -0.35
N ARG A 254 20.82 0.31 0.18
CA ARG A 254 19.66 1.19 0.12
C ARG A 254 19.04 1.30 1.49
N GLY A 255 18.59 2.51 1.81
CA GLY A 255 17.98 2.86 3.09
C GLY A 255 16.62 3.54 2.94
N TYR A 256 16.25 4.24 4.00
CA TYR A 256 15.04 5.06 4.09
C TYR A 256 14.98 6.12 2.99
N GLU A 257 16.12 6.73 2.67
CA GLU A 257 16.22 7.73 1.59
C GLU A 257 15.99 7.15 0.20
N ASN A 258 16.01 5.82 0.06
CA ASN A 258 15.83 5.10 -1.21
C ASN A 258 14.45 4.43 -1.34
N GLY A 259 13.57 4.59 -0.36
CA GLY A 259 12.18 4.13 -0.42
C GLY A 259 11.86 2.92 0.45
N PHE A 260 12.83 2.36 1.16
CA PHE A 260 12.54 1.41 2.24
C PHE A 260 11.88 2.16 3.41
N MET A 261 10.91 1.53 4.10
CA MET A 261 10.18 2.17 5.19
C MET A 261 9.82 1.16 6.28
N GLY A 262 10.08 1.49 7.55
CA GLY A 262 9.76 0.56 8.65
C GLY A 262 10.41 -0.83 8.46
N LYS A 263 10.00 -1.82 9.26
CA LYS A 263 10.49 -3.19 9.05
C LYS A 263 9.79 -3.80 7.85
N GLN A 264 10.56 -4.31 6.89
CA GLN A 264 10.03 -4.92 5.67
C GLN A 264 10.57 -6.32 5.44
N VAL A 265 9.72 -7.18 4.91
CA VAL A 265 10.12 -8.49 4.41
C VAL A 265 10.65 -8.33 2.98
N VAL A 266 11.80 -8.93 2.71
CA VAL A 266 12.47 -8.92 1.42
C VAL A 266 12.83 -10.34 0.99
N THR A 267 12.75 -10.62 -0.31
CA THR A 267 13.35 -11.80 -0.93
C THR A 267 14.74 -11.43 -1.45
N LEU A 268 15.75 -12.22 -1.04
CA LEU A 268 17.09 -12.18 -1.59
C LEU A 268 17.14 -13.11 -2.79
N TYR A 269 17.74 -12.65 -3.89
CA TYR A 269 17.89 -13.43 -5.10
C TYR A 269 19.20 -13.12 -5.81
N MET A 270 19.57 -14.00 -6.73
CA MET A 270 20.73 -13.84 -7.59
C MET A 270 20.30 -14.15 -9.03
N SER A 271 20.88 -13.42 -9.98
CA SER A 271 20.68 -13.71 -11.40
C SER A 271 21.82 -14.63 -11.85
N ASP A 272 21.50 -15.86 -12.25
CA ASP A 272 22.44 -16.80 -12.83
C ASP A 272 21.98 -17.22 -14.22
N MET A 273 22.85 -17.04 -15.22
CA MET A 273 22.56 -17.31 -16.65
C MET A 273 21.24 -16.70 -17.17
N GLY A 274 20.79 -15.57 -16.60
CA GLY A 274 19.53 -14.91 -16.96
C GLY A 274 18.29 -15.47 -16.27
N ILE A 275 18.47 -16.36 -15.29
CA ILE A 275 17.42 -16.88 -14.42
C ILE A 275 17.59 -16.24 -13.05
N ASP A 276 16.55 -15.61 -12.55
CA ASP A 276 16.53 -15.01 -11.22
C ASP A 276 16.10 -16.04 -10.18
N LEU A 277 17.04 -16.42 -9.33
CA LEU A 277 16.93 -17.52 -8.38
C LEU A 277 16.67 -16.99 -6.97
N PRO A 278 15.49 -17.25 -6.36
CA PRO A 278 15.18 -16.83 -4.99
C PRO A 278 15.97 -17.64 -3.97
N LEU A 279 16.85 -16.97 -3.23
CA LEU A 279 17.79 -17.60 -2.29
C LEU A 279 17.25 -17.67 -0.87
N ALA A 280 16.60 -16.60 -0.40
CA ALA A 280 16.15 -16.49 0.98
C ALA A 280 15.08 -15.40 1.17
N VAL A 281 14.33 -15.50 2.26
CA VAL A 281 13.50 -14.39 2.78
C VAL A 281 14.17 -13.82 4.01
N GLY A 282 14.25 -12.49 4.07
CA GLY A 282 14.81 -11.73 5.18
C GLY A 282 13.90 -10.60 5.64
N GLU A 283 14.16 -10.11 6.85
CA GLU A 283 13.57 -8.89 7.39
C GLU A 283 14.64 -7.80 7.40
N VAL A 284 14.32 -6.63 6.84
CA VAL A 284 15.21 -5.48 6.74
C VAL A 284 14.73 -4.40 7.70
N THR A 285 15.68 -3.77 8.40
CA THR A 285 15.44 -2.57 9.20
C THR A 285 16.16 -1.39 8.54
N PRO A 286 15.43 -0.44 7.93
CA PRO A 286 16.04 0.62 7.14
C PRO A 286 16.84 1.62 7.97
N GLY A 287 18.12 1.78 7.65
CA GLY A 287 18.92 2.96 8.05
C GLY A 287 18.75 4.09 7.04
N ALA A 288 19.46 5.21 7.20
CA ALA A 288 19.32 6.36 6.28
C ALA A 288 19.67 6.01 4.82
N GLN A 289 20.87 5.47 4.60
CA GLN A 289 21.41 5.15 3.27
C GLN A 289 21.62 3.65 3.03
N GLN A 290 21.72 2.87 4.10
CA GLN A 290 21.93 1.44 4.04
C GLN A 290 21.03 0.75 5.06
N SER A 291 20.66 -0.49 4.78
CA SER A 291 19.74 -1.23 5.64
C SER A 291 20.32 -2.57 6.07
N PRO A 292 20.56 -2.79 7.37
CA PRO A 292 20.83 -4.12 7.88
C PRO A 292 19.57 -4.99 7.81
N GLY A 293 19.76 -6.26 7.47
CA GLY A 293 18.72 -7.28 7.44
C GLY A 293 19.14 -8.56 8.15
N LYS A 294 18.13 -9.37 8.48
CA LYS A 294 18.29 -10.70 9.05
C LYS A 294 17.47 -11.71 8.25
N ILE A 295 18.09 -12.81 7.86
CA ILE A 295 17.42 -13.91 7.19
C ILE A 295 16.42 -14.56 8.15
N ILE A 296 15.20 -14.71 7.67
CA ILE A 296 14.11 -15.43 8.31
C ILE A 296 14.21 -16.90 7.91
N ARG A 297 14.29 -17.17 6.60
CA ARG A 297 14.27 -18.51 6.05
C ARG A 297 15.07 -18.57 4.74
N TRP A 298 15.82 -19.65 4.55
CA TRP A 298 16.50 -19.96 3.30
C TRP A 298 15.57 -20.71 2.35
N SER A 299 15.78 -20.58 1.05
CA SER A 299 15.05 -21.39 0.07
C SER A 299 15.37 -22.87 0.25
N ASN A 300 14.35 -23.70 0.12
CA ASN A 300 14.45 -25.15 0.12
C ASN A 300 14.39 -25.74 -1.29
N ASP A 301 14.30 -24.88 -2.31
CA ASP A 301 14.26 -25.29 -3.71
C ASP A 301 15.55 -26.04 -4.08
N PRO A 302 15.48 -27.28 -4.60
CA PRO A 302 16.63 -28.07 -5.02
C PRO A 302 17.61 -27.30 -5.92
N ASP A 303 17.11 -26.43 -6.78
CA ASP A 303 17.92 -25.73 -7.79
C ASP A 303 18.82 -24.65 -7.19
N VAL A 304 18.57 -24.24 -5.95
CA VAL A 304 19.35 -23.18 -5.26
C VAL A 304 20.07 -23.66 -4.00
N GLN A 305 19.94 -24.93 -3.62
CA GLN A 305 20.51 -25.42 -2.36
C GLN A 305 22.05 -25.34 -2.33
N ASP A 306 22.70 -25.66 -3.45
CA ASP A 306 24.16 -25.59 -3.57
C ASP A 306 24.64 -24.14 -3.42
N LEU A 307 23.95 -23.19 -4.07
CA LEU A 307 24.23 -21.76 -3.95
C LEU A 307 24.04 -21.27 -2.50
N VAL A 308 22.99 -21.72 -1.83
CA VAL A 308 22.74 -21.40 -0.42
C VAL A 308 23.84 -21.97 0.48
N ALA A 309 24.35 -23.17 0.19
CA ALA A 309 25.47 -23.76 0.92
C ALA A 309 26.76 -22.95 0.73
N ASP A 310 27.04 -22.52 -0.50
CA ASP A 310 28.21 -21.70 -0.84
C ASP A 310 28.18 -20.33 -0.16
N ILE A 311 27.01 -19.66 -0.13
CA ILE A 311 26.83 -18.38 0.57
C ILE A 311 27.09 -18.54 2.08
N LYS A 312 26.68 -19.67 2.67
CA LYS A 312 26.92 -19.94 4.09
C LYS A 312 28.39 -20.26 4.38
N ALA A 313 29.11 -20.85 3.43
CA ALA A 313 30.50 -21.24 3.57
C ALA A 313 31.50 -20.10 3.29
N ASP A 314 31.23 -19.24 2.30
CA ASP A 314 32.09 -18.11 1.91
C ASP A 314 31.45 -16.76 2.27
N PRO A 315 31.89 -16.09 3.36
CA PRO A 315 31.40 -14.75 3.71
C PRO A 315 31.66 -13.69 2.64
N MET A 316 32.53 -13.93 1.66
CA MET A 316 32.82 -13.03 0.54
C MET A 316 32.11 -13.41 -0.76
N PHE A 317 31.23 -14.42 -0.75
CA PHE A 317 30.48 -14.87 -1.92
C PHE A 317 29.76 -13.71 -2.64
N PHE A 318 29.15 -12.80 -1.87
CA PHE A 318 28.44 -11.62 -2.38
C PHE A 318 29.31 -10.62 -3.17
N ARG A 319 30.65 -10.71 -3.06
CA ARG A 319 31.57 -9.87 -3.84
C ARG A 319 31.87 -10.42 -5.22
N LYS A 320 31.74 -11.75 -5.35
CA LYS A 320 31.98 -12.47 -6.60
C LYS A 320 30.69 -12.62 -7.40
N ASN A 321 29.56 -12.62 -6.70
CA ASN A 321 28.23 -12.81 -7.26
C ASN A 321 27.31 -11.66 -6.83
N ASP A 322 26.59 -11.09 -7.79
CA ASP A 322 25.65 -10.00 -7.52
C ASP A 322 24.37 -10.55 -6.88
N ILE A 323 24.24 -10.37 -5.57
CA ILE A 323 23.04 -10.70 -4.81
C ILE A 323 22.21 -9.42 -4.63
N PHE A 324 20.92 -9.53 -4.91
CA PHE A 324 19.95 -8.45 -4.75
C PHE A 324 18.93 -8.81 -3.68
N ALA A 325 18.30 -7.79 -3.12
CA ALA A 325 17.18 -7.93 -2.20
C ALA A 325 16.03 -7.06 -2.70
N VAL A 326 14.82 -7.60 -2.74
CA VAL A 326 13.61 -6.90 -3.18
C VAL A 326 12.49 -7.05 -2.15
N SER A 327 11.74 -5.98 -1.88
CA SER A 327 10.62 -5.97 -0.94
C SER A 327 9.43 -6.76 -1.49
N ASN A 328 8.90 -7.68 -0.68
CA ASN A 328 7.77 -8.53 -1.12
C ASN A 328 6.43 -7.79 -0.99
N ALA A 329 6.34 -6.88 -0.02
CA ALA A 329 5.18 -6.02 0.15
C ALA A 329 5.56 -4.66 0.74
N MET A 330 4.63 -3.74 0.57
CA MET A 330 4.68 -2.42 1.15
C MET A 330 4.45 -2.51 2.67
N PRO A 331 5.27 -1.82 3.48
CA PRO A 331 5.05 -1.72 4.91
C PRO A 331 3.94 -0.70 5.16
N LEU A 332 3.13 -0.91 6.20
CA LEU A 332 2.17 0.10 6.61
C LEU A 332 2.90 1.24 7.33
N PRO A 333 2.66 2.50 6.93
CA PRO A 333 3.05 3.65 7.73
C PRO A 333 2.51 3.55 9.16
N PRO A 334 3.34 3.75 10.21
CA PRO A 334 2.86 3.74 11.60
C PRO A 334 1.73 4.73 11.89
N GLU A 335 1.68 5.80 11.08
CA GLU A 335 0.65 6.84 11.13
C GLU A 335 -0.72 6.36 10.65
N TRP A 336 -0.77 5.31 9.82
CA TRP A 336 -2.04 4.75 9.33
C TRP A 336 -2.80 3.99 10.41
N ASP A 337 -2.09 3.45 11.41
CA ASP A 337 -2.66 2.71 12.54
C ASP A 337 -3.07 3.61 13.72
N ASN A 338 -2.41 4.76 13.90
CA ASN A 338 -2.53 5.54 15.14
C ASN A 338 -3.24 6.90 15.01
N ASN A 339 -3.49 7.42 13.81
CA ASN A 339 -4.06 8.77 13.66
C ASN A 339 -5.59 8.85 13.80
N TYR A 340 -6.30 7.73 14.00
CA TYR A 340 -7.78 7.70 13.98
C TYR A 340 -8.36 6.83 15.09
N LYS A 341 -7.89 7.00 16.33
CA LYS A 341 -8.71 6.59 17.47
C LYS A 341 -9.77 7.68 17.65
N ASP A 342 -11.02 7.32 17.39
CA ASP A 342 -12.19 8.11 17.76
C ASP A 342 -12.18 8.46 19.26
#